data_AF-D4DVS1-F1
#
_entry.id   AF-D4DVS1-F1
#
_cell.length_a   1.000
_cell.length_b   1.000
_cell.length_c   1.000
_cell.angle_alpha   90.00
_cell.angle_beta   90.00
_cell.angle_gamma   90.00
#
_symmetry.space_group_name_H-M   'P 1'
#
loop_
_entity.id
_entity.type
_entity.pdbx_description
1 polymer ?
#
loop_
_entity_poly.entity_id
_entity_poly.type
_entity_poly.pdbx_seq_one_letter_code
_entity_poly.pdbx_strand_id
1 'polypeptide(L)' 'MLLIRNSFKRLHYPVDVIAQCVRWYLAYSLSLRNIEEMMAERGVCR' A
#
# COMPACT_ATOMS: atom_id res chain seq x y z
N MET A 1 2.49 -17.50 -1.55
CA MET A 1 1.20 -17.32 -0.84
C MET A 1 0.27 -16.44 -1.69
N LEU A 2 -0.59 -17.03 -2.53
CA LEU A 2 -1.45 -16.32 -3.51
C LEU A 2 -2.86 -15.97 -2.96
N LEU A 3 -3.19 -16.44 -1.75
CA LEU A 3 -4.53 -16.37 -1.17
C LEU A 3 -4.97 -14.93 -0.84
N ILE A 4 -4.04 -14.03 -0.55
CA ILE A 4 -4.34 -12.63 -0.20
C ILE A 4 -4.75 -11.79 -1.42
N ARG A 5 -4.30 -12.16 -2.62
CA ARG A 5 -4.52 -11.39 -3.86
C ARG A 5 -5.97 -11.45 -4.33
N ASN A 6 -6.66 -12.54 -4.02
CA ASN A 6 -8.03 -12.76 -4.49
C ASN A 6 -9.09 -12.16 -3.53
N SER A 7 -8.74 -11.91 -2.26
CA SER A 7 -9.66 -11.31 -1.28
C SER A 7 -9.84 -9.79 -1.45
N PHE A 8 -8.92 -9.12 -2.16
CA PHE A 8 -8.95 -7.66 -2.39
C PHE A 8 -9.38 -7.28 -3.81
N LYS A 9 -9.93 -8.21 -4.60
CA LYS A 9 -10.37 -7.96 -5.99
C LYS A 9 -11.43 -6.85 -6.17
N ARG A 10 -12.09 -6.41 -5.10
CA ARG A 10 -13.09 -5.32 -5.09
C ARG A 10 -12.60 -4.02 -4.43
N LEU A 11 -11.38 -3.98 -3.89
CA LEU A 11 -10.82 -2.71 -3.42
C LEU A 11 -10.12 -2.00 -4.59
N HIS A 12 -10.31 -0.68 -4.65
CA HIS A 12 -9.76 0.21 -5.67
C HIS A 12 -8.22 0.10 -5.80
N TYR A 13 -7.55 -0.40 -4.75
CA TYR A 13 -6.11 -0.57 -4.69
C TYR A 13 -5.71 -2.05 -4.66
N PRO A 14 -4.72 -2.47 -5.47
CA PRO A 14 -4.21 -3.83 -5.43
C PRO A 14 -3.59 -4.14 -4.06
N VAL A 15 -3.75 -5.37 -3.58
CA VAL A 15 -3.28 -5.81 -2.25
C VAL A 15 -1.78 -5.56 -2.03
N ASP A 16 -0.98 -5.63 -3.10
CA ASP A 16 0.46 -5.38 -3.07
C ASP A 16 0.77 -3.96 -2.60
N VAL A 17 -0.05 -2.98 -2.97
CA VAL A 17 0.10 -1.59 -2.55
C VAL A 17 -0.17 -1.46 -1.05
N ILE A 18 -1.28 -2.01 -0.57
CA ILE A 18 -1.65 -1.97 0.86
C ILE A 18 -0.57 -2.66 1.71
N ALA A 19 -0.10 -3.82 1.26
CA ALA A 19 0.97 -4.56 1.94
C ALA A 19 2.29 -3.78 1.96
N GLN A 20 2.60 -3.04 0.89
CA GLN A 20 3.80 -2.20 0.83
C GLN A 20 3.71 -1.03 1.81
N CYS A 21 2.54 -0.36 1.91
CA CYS A 21 2.28 0.68 2.90
C CYS A 21 2.45 0.18 4.33
N VAL A 22 1.82 -0.96 4.67
CA VAL A 22 1.91 -1.57 6.00
C VAL A 22 3.35 -1.96 6.33
N ARG A 23 4.10 -2.51 5.36
CA ARG A 23 5.51 -2.85 5.54
C ARG A 23 6.36 -1.62 5.86
N TRP A 24 6.14 -0.52 5.15
CA TRP A 24 6.88 0.72 5.39
C TRP A 24 6.51 1.38 6.72
N TYR A 25 5.23 1.34 7.08
CA TYR A 25 4.75 1.79 8.38
C TYR A 25 5.44 1.03 9.52
N LEU A 26 5.50 -0.30 9.45
CA LEU A 26 6.15 -1.14 10.46
C LEU A 26 7.69 -1.04 10.44
N ALA A 27 8.31 -0.96 9.27
CA ALA A 27 9.77 -1.02 9.15
C ALA A 27 10.46 0.31 9.50
N TYR A 28 9.80 1.45 9.25
CA TYR A 28 10.43 2.76 9.37
C TYR A 28 9.68 3.73 10.30
N SER A 29 8.62 3.28 11.00
CA SER A 29 7.74 4.15 11.79
C SER A 29 7.30 5.40 11.02
N LEU A 30 7.07 5.23 9.71
CA LEU A 30 6.75 6.32 8.80
C LEU A 30 5.36 6.88 9.12
N SER A 31 5.27 8.21 9.19
CA SER A 31 3.99 8.91 9.26
C SER A 31 3.15 8.60 8.01
N LEU A 32 1.84 8.46 8.19
CA LEU A 32 0.86 8.24 7.11
C LEU A 32 1.02 9.22 5.94
N ARG A 33 1.36 10.49 6.25
CA ARG A 33 1.61 11.54 5.25
C ARG A 33 2.84 11.28 4.38
N ASN A 34 3.86 10.63 4.93
CA ASN A 34 5.05 10.24 4.17
C ASN A 34 4.75 9.04 3.26
N ILE A 35 3.83 8.16 3.68
CA ILE A 35 3.34 7.06 2.85
C ILE A 35 2.47 7.61 1.70
N GLU A 36 1.59 8.57 1.98
CA GLU A 36 0.78 9.26 0.96
C GLU A 36 1.64 9.96 -0.09
N GLU A 37 2.67 10.71 0.32
CA GLU A 37 3.62 11.34 -0.61
C GLU A 37 4.32 10.28 -1.49
N MET A 38 4.81 9.19 -0.89
CA MET A 38 5.47 8.13 -1.67
C MET A 38 4.50 7.35 -2.57
N MET A 39 3.21 7.25 -2.19
CA MET A 39 2.15 6.65 -3.00
C MET A 39 1.76 7.55 -4.18
N ALA A 40 1.75 8.87 -3.97
CA ALA A 40 1.56 9.88 -4.99
C ALA A 40 2.76 9.92 -5.97
N GLU A 41 4.00 9.91 -5.46
CA GLU A 41 5.22 9.82 -6.28
C GLU A 41 5.25 8.55 -7.14
N ARG A 42 4.76 7.43 -6.61
CA ARG A 42 4.65 6.16 -7.36
C ARG A 42 3.46 6.10 -8.32
N GLY A 43 2.65 7.16 -8.40
CA GLY A 43 1.49 7.25 -9.29
C GLY A 43 0.34 6.30 -8.92
N VAL A 44 0.31 5.83 -7.67
CA VAL A 44 -0.73 4.91 -7.18
C VAL A 44 -1.99 5.69 -6.78
N CYS A 45 -1.82 6.90 -6.27
CA CYS A 45 -2.90 7.86 -6.06
C CYS A 45 -2.75 9.01 -7.07
N ARG A 46 -3.71 9.11 -7.99
CA ARG A 46 -4.09 10.34 -8.68
C ARG A 46 -5.59 10.55 -8.50
#